data_AF-A0A072PDS3-F1
#
_entry.id   AF-A0A072PDS3-F1
#
_cell.length_a   1.000
_cell.length_b   1.000
_cell.length_c   1.000
_cell.angle_alpha   90.00
_cell.angle_beta   90.00
_cell.angle_gamma   90.00
#
_symmetry.space_group_name_H-M   'P 1'
#
loop_
_entity.id
_entity.type
_entity.pdbx_description
1 polymer ?
#
loop_
_entity_poly.entity_id
_entity_poly.type
_entity_poly.pdbx_seq_one_letter_code
_entity_poly.pdbx_strand_id
1 'polypeptide(L)'
;MIHDNGLGRETDVGEQTGQAAYNPFTGKGYNPKVKDSNFTGFIEKLHLRDESGRVREETVPSLPEMIQNIHDAGTDLVLQLDFKDKEAVEPAYWQLKGLKNAAGVPANEWCIYKLQATWWRTPEEFEALPWVRDAFRSGIQLAYIPVYNPIDEAAWDTLNGLKGFLRTNYTISAEIELYSPNGPLQQLLDHVKGLDYSNEAFRTSGIFFDTANYSLPADIRVKNSVYVFQDNKAPALLDSIVGNKSVDGHDYRSDFAWILETGFNWVITDTPDEWDRRLREQGRRNVKRLFADGQHAIDQALEAGWYRRRHAKDFSG
;
A
#
# COMPACT_ATOMS: atom_id res chain seq x y z
N MET A 1 -0.72 5.07 -14.60
CA MET A 1 -0.71 4.60 -13.20
C MET A 1 -2.05 4.99 -12.60
N ILE A 2 -2.92 4.02 -12.28
CA ILE A 2 -4.28 4.25 -11.75
C ILE A 2 -4.50 3.18 -10.67
N HIS A 3 -5.10 3.55 -9.54
CA HIS A 3 -5.35 2.59 -8.46
C HIS A 3 -6.60 1.74 -8.73
N ASP A 4 -7.63 2.36 -9.30
CA ASP A 4 -8.93 1.73 -9.53
C ASP A 4 -9.04 0.97 -10.85
N ASN A 5 -10.00 0.06 -10.91
CA ASN A 5 -10.36 -0.61 -12.16
C ASN A 5 -11.07 0.33 -13.16
N GLY A 6 -11.54 1.49 -12.71
CA GLY A 6 -12.26 2.48 -13.51
C GLY A 6 -11.61 3.86 -13.43
N LEU A 7 -11.76 4.64 -14.50
CA LEU A 7 -11.11 5.95 -14.64
C LEU A 7 -11.86 7.09 -13.91
N GLY A 8 -13.13 6.91 -13.60
CA GLY A 8 -14.02 7.98 -13.19
C GLY A 8 -13.69 8.64 -11.85
N ARG A 9 -13.18 7.88 -10.87
CA ARG A 9 -12.89 8.42 -9.53
C ARG A 9 -11.66 9.33 -9.53
N GLU A 10 -10.64 8.96 -10.30
CA GLU A 10 -9.32 9.58 -10.24
C GLU A 10 -9.06 10.55 -11.40
N THR A 11 -9.98 10.65 -12.36
CA THR A 11 -9.79 11.48 -13.55
C THR A 11 -11.02 12.30 -13.93
N ASP A 12 -10.83 13.22 -14.87
CA ASP A 12 -11.87 14.04 -15.52
C ASP A 12 -12.54 13.35 -16.73
N VAL A 13 -12.48 12.02 -16.84
CA VAL A 13 -13.00 11.26 -18.00
C VAL A 13 -14.46 11.54 -18.31
N GLY A 14 -15.29 11.84 -17.30
CA GLY A 14 -16.68 12.25 -17.51
C GLY A 14 -16.74 13.57 -18.27
N GLU A 15 -16.07 14.59 -17.76
CA GLU A 15 -16.01 15.93 -18.34
C GLU A 15 -15.42 15.93 -19.75
N GLN A 16 -14.30 15.24 -19.99
CA GLN A 16 -13.69 15.19 -21.32
C GLN A 16 -14.55 14.51 -22.38
N THR A 17 -15.43 13.58 -21.96
CA THR A 17 -16.33 12.85 -22.87
C THR A 17 -17.73 13.45 -22.93
N GLY A 18 -17.96 14.59 -22.27
CA GLY A 18 -19.28 15.24 -22.19
C GLY A 18 -20.31 14.47 -21.37
N GLN A 19 -19.86 13.54 -20.52
CA GLN A 19 -20.67 12.75 -19.61
C GLN A 19 -20.64 13.34 -18.19
N ALA A 20 -21.54 12.86 -17.33
CA ALA A 20 -21.52 13.25 -15.93
C ALA A 20 -20.27 12.69 -15.22
N ALA A 21 -19.60 13.52 -14.41
CA ALA A 21 -18.50 13.11 -13.55
C ALA A 21 -18.92 11.94 -12.64
N TYR A 22 -18.01 10.97 -12.47
CA TYR A 22 -18.29 9.82 -11.62
C TYR A 22 -18.31 10.22 -10.15
N ASN A 23 -19.33 9.75 -9.45
CA ASN A 23 -19.46 9.90 -8.02
C ASN A 23 -19.28 8.52 -7.34
N PRO A 24 -18.11 8.25 -6.75
CA PRO A 24 -17.79 6.93 -6.16
C PRO A 24 -18.71 6.56 -4.99
N PHE A 25 -19.42 7.53 -4.44
CA PHE A 25 -20.33 7.35 -3.32
C PHE A 25 -21.71 6.84 -3.72
N THR A 26 -22.09 7.07 -4.97
CA THR A 26 -23.40 6.69 -5.50
C THR A 26 -23.31 5.74 -6.69
N GLY A 27 -22.10 5.51 -7.19
CA GLY A 27 -21.84 4.76 -8.43
C GLY A 27 -22.41 5.40 -9.68
N LYS A 28 -22.87 6.65 -9.62
CA LYS A 28 -23.46 7.37 -10.75
C LYS A 28 -22.40 8.16 -11.50
N GLY A 29 -22.59 8.36 -12.80
CA GLY A 29 -21.66 9.07 -13.68
C GLY A 29 -20.81 8.12 -14.52
N TYR A 30 -19.90 8.66 -15.31
CA TYR A 30 -19.12 7.91 -16.29
C TYR A 30 -17.81 7.38 -15.70
N ASN A 31 -17.71 6.06 -15.62
CA ASN A 31 -16.56 5.36 -15.06
C ASN A 31 -16.15 4.19 -15.97
N PRO A 32 -15.59 4.46 -17.17
CA PRO A 32 -15.11 3.40 -18.04
C PRO A 32 -13.97 2.63 -17.39
N LYS A 33 -13.91 1.32 -17.65
CA LYS A 33 -12.84 0.48 -17.12
C LYS A 33 -11.51 0.81 -17.79
N VAL A 34 -10.44 0.81 -17.02
CA VAL A 34 -9.07 1.02 -17.53
C VAL A 34 -8.74 0.01 -18.62
N LYS A 35 -8.99 -1.27 -18.36
CA LYS A 35 -8.70 -2.38 -19.29
C LYS A 35 -9.48 -2.33 -20.62
N ASP A 36 -10.60 -1.61 -20.65
CA ASP A 36 -11.44 -1.47 -21.84
C ASP A 36 -11.13 -0.16 -22.60
N SER A 37 -10.12 0.59 -22.15
CA SER A 37 -9.75 1.93 -22.64
C SER A 37 -8.33 1.95 -23.19
N ASN A 38 -8.10 2.65 -24.29
CA ASN A 38 -6.75 2.82 -24.84
C ASN A 38 -5.95 3.81 -24.01
N PHE A 39 -4.68 3.50 -23.72
CA PHE A 39 -3.81 4.48 -23.09
C PHE A 39 -3.51 5.63 -24.06
N THR A 40 -2.85 5.30 -25.17
CA THR A 40 -2.49 6.27 -26.20
C THR A 40 -3.74 6.86 -26.88
N GLY A 41 -3.75 8.18 -27.01
CA GLY A 41 -4.82 8.94 -27.61
C GLY A 41 -6.00 9.23 -26.69
N PHE A 42 -6.09 8.57 -25.52
CA PHE A 42 -7.20 8.70 -24.58
C PHE A 42 -6.76 8.86 -23.11
N ILE A 43 -6.37 7.79 -22.39
CA ILE A 43 -6.07 7.90 -20.94
C ILE A 43 -4.94 8.90 -20.66
N GLU A 44 -3.92 8.95 -21.51
CA GLU A 44 -2.76 9.87 -21.33
C GLU A 44 -3.16 11.36 -21.36
N LYS A 45 -4.35 11.69 -21.87
CA LYS A 45 -4.88 13.06 -21.95
C LYS A 45 -5.83 13.39 -20.82
N LEU A 46 -6.19 12.39 -20.00
CA LEU A 46 -7.06 12.61 -18.84
C LEU A 46 -6.27 13.30 -17.74
N HIS A 47 -6.93 14.26 -17.10
CA HIS A 47 -6.40 14.99 -15.98
C HIS A 47 -6.80 14.31 -14.67
N LEU A 48 -5.87 14.30 -13.71
CA LEU A 48 -6.04 13.69 -12.41
C LEU A 48 -6.93 14.54 -11.50
N ARG A 49 -7.64 13.88 -10.59
CA ARG A 49 -8.32 14.54 -9.47
C ARG A 49 -7.50 14.45 -8.20
N ASP A 50 -7.53 15.52 -7.43
CA ASP A 50 -7.03 15.50 -6.05
C ASP A 50 -8.03 14.89 -5.07
N GLU A 51 -7.64 14.79 -3.80
CA GLU A 51 -8.44 14.22 -2.71
C GLU A 51 -9.80 14.90 -2.49
N SER A 52 -9.92 16.18 -2.88
CA SER A 52 -11.17 16.94 -2.84
C SER A 52 -12.03 16.75 -4.09
N GLY A 53 -11.58 15.94 -5.05
CA GLY A 53 -12.22 15.70 -6.33
C GLY A 53 -11.99 16.82 -7.37
N ARG A 54 -11.09 17.76 -7.11
CA ARG A 54 -10.79 18.86 -8.05
C ARG A 54 -9.87 18.34 -9.16
N VAL A 55 -10.20 18.67 -10.40
CA VAL A 55 -9.36 18.35 -11.57
C VAL A 55 -8.08 19.20 -11.51
N ARG A 56 -6.95 18.56 -11.78
CA ARG A 56 -5.60 19.13 -11.73
C ARG A 56 -4.97 19.14 -13.12
N GLU A 57 -3.87 19.87 -13.30
CA GLU A 57 -3.20 19.92 -14.60
C GLU A 57 -2.42 18.63 -14.89
N GLU A 58 -2.05 17.88 -13.86
CA GLU A 58 -1.34 16.62 -13.95
C GLU A 58 -2.19 15.57 -14.70
N THR A 59 -1.57 14.89 -15.66
CA THR A 59 -2.19 13.79 -16.42
C THR A 59 -1.79 12.43 -15.89
N VAL A 60 -2.45 11.38 -16.35
CA VAL A 60 -2.14 9.99 -15.97
C VAL A 60 -0.78 9.58 -16.57
N PRO A 61 0.28 9.35 -15.76
CA PRO A 61 1.58 8.98 -16.30
C PRO A 61 1.62 7.49 -16.65
N SER A 62 2.40 7.14 -17.67
CA SER A 62 2.87 5.77 -17.86
C SER A 62 3.97 5.41 -16.86
N LEU A 63 4.20 4.11 -16.66
CA LEU A 63 5.28 3.63 -15.79
C LEU A 63 6.67 4.10 -16.31
N PRO A 64 7.03 3.97 -17.60
CA PRO A 64 8.29 4.51 -18.12
C PRO A 64 8.49 6.00 -17.89
N GLU A 65 7.46 6.82 -18.11
CA GLU A 65 7.55 8.27 -17.88
C GLU A 65 7.82 8.58 -16.41
N MET A 66 7.17 7.87 -15.48
CA MET A 66 7.43 8.04 -14.06
C MET A 66 8.89 7.71 -13.71
N ILE A 67 9.43 6.61 -14.24
CA ILE A 67 10.83 6.23 -14.02
C ILE A 67 11.80 7.24 -14.64
N GLN A 68 11.50 7.72 -15.84
CA GLN A 68 12.32 8.74 -16.50
C GLN A 68 12.32 10.05 -15.70
N ASN A 69 11.16 10.48 -15.18
CA ASN A 69 11.08 11.65 -14.31
C ASN A 69 11.91 11.50 -13.03
N ILE A 70 11.92 10.31 -12.43
CA ILE A 70 12.73 10.00 -11.24
C ILE A 70 14.23 10.08 -11.58
N HIS A 71 14.63 9.48 -12.70
CA HIS A 71 15.98 9.56 -13.23
C HIS A 71 16.42 11.01 -13.44
N ASP A 72 15.62 11.79 -14.16
CA ASP A 72 15.95 13.17 -14.55
C ASP A 72 15.99 14.11 -13.34
N ALA A 73 15.14 13.86 -12.34
CA ALA A 73 15.14 14.59 -11.08
C ALA A 73 16.31 14.20 -10.15
N GLY A 74 17.00 13.08 -10.41
CA GLY A 74 18.03 12.55 -9.51
C GLY A 74 17.46 12.16 -8.14
N THR A 75 16.20 11.72 -8.10
CA THR A 75 15.54 11.37 -6.83
C THR A 75 15.89 9.94 -6.42
N ASP A 76 16.42 9.77 -5.21
CA ASP A 76 16.65 8.47 -4.61
C ASP A 76 15.38 7.93 -3.96
N LEU A 77 14.72 6.99 -4.62
CA LEU A 77 13.50 6.36 -4.12
C LEU A 77 13.37 4.90 -4.57
N VAL A 78 12.55 4.16 -3.84
CA VAL A 78 12.16 2.78 -4.17
C VAL A 78 10.66 2.80 -4.47
N LEU A 79 10.24 2.16 -5.56
CA LEU A 79 8.83 2.08 -5.94
C LEU A 79 8.27 0.72 -5.59
N GLN A 80 7.17 0.68 -4.86
CA GLN A 80 6.37 -0.53 -4.72
C GLN A 80 5.28 -0.54 -5.79
N LEU A 81 5.44 -1.42 -6.78
CA LEU A 81 4.47 -1.61 -7.84
C LEU A 81 3.39 -2.58 -7.34
N ASP A 82 2.29 -2.04 -6.83
CA ASP A 82 1.12 -2.80 -6.41
C ASP A 82 0.26 -3.15 -7.62
N PHE A 83 0.51 -4.33 -8.21
CA PHE A 83 -0.19 -4.75 -9.42
C PHE A 83 -1.63 -5.15 -9.11
N LYS A 84 -2.58 -4.56 -9.84
CA LYS A 84 -4.01 -4.90 -9.75
C LYS A 84 -4.41 -6.03 -10.71
N ASP A 85 -3.67 -6.21 -11.80
CA ASP A 85 -3.92 -7.23 -12.84
C ASP A 85 -2.68 -8.09 -13.08
N LYS A 86 -2.86 -9.42 -13.15
CA LYS A 86 -1.77 -10.39 -13.36
C LYS A 86 -1.10 -10.19 -14.71
N GLU A 87 -1.88 -9.87 -15.73
CA GLU A 87 -1.44 -9.69 -17.12
C GLU A 87 -0.59 -8.43 -17.31
N ALA A 88 -0.63 -7.47 -16.38
CA ALA A 88 0.16 -6.24 -16.44
C ALA A 88 1.60 -6.42 -15.96
N VAL A 89 1.90 -7.49 -15.22
CA VAL A 89 3.20 -7.72 -14.56
C VAL A 89 4.33 -7.87 -15.58
N GLU A 90 4.17 -8.78 -16.54
CA GLU A 90 5.20 -9.03 -17.55
C GLU A 90 5.43 -7.81 -18.47
N PRO A 91 4.40 -7.16 -19.03
CA PRO A 91 4.57 -5.92 -19.78
C PRO A 91 5.31 -4.83 -18.99
N ALA A 92 5.04 -4.68 -17.68
CA ALA A 92 5.75 -3.73 -16.85
C ALA A 92 7.25 -4.03 -16.78
N TYR A 93 7.65 -5.29 -16.56
CA TYR A 93 9.06 -5.69 -16.59
C TYR A 93 9.75 -5.29 -17.90
N TRP A 94 9.11 -5.55 -19.04
CA TRP A 94 9.67 -5.23 -20.35
C TRP A 94 9.75 -3.72 -20.60
N GLN A 95 8.78 -2.94 -20.12
CA GLN A 95 8.78 -1.48 -20.20
C GLN A 95 9.86 -0.84 -19.31
N LEU A 96 10.19 -1.49 -18.20
CA LEU A 96 11.28 -1.08 -17.31
C LEU A 96 12.66 -1.52 -17.82
N LYS A 97 12.72 -2.50 -18.74
CA LYS A 97 13.98 -3.06 -19.23
C LYS A 97 14.78 -1.99 -19.98
N GLY A 98 15.95 -1.66 -19.45
CA GLY A 98 16.86 -0.65 -20.00
C GLY A 98 16.74 0.73 -19.34
N LEU A 99 15.68 0.98 -18.55
CA LEU A 99 15.58 2.18 -17.73
C LEU A 99 16.46 2.06 -16.48
N LYS A 100 16.92 3.20 -15.97
CA LYS A 100 17.86 3.28 -14.83
C LYS A 100 17.52 4.51 -13.98
N ASN A 101 17.97 4.52 -12.73
CA ASN A 101 18.03 5.76 -11.94
C ASN A 101 19.29 6.58 -12.30
N ALA A 102 19.45 7.77 -11.72
CA ALA A 102 20.58 8.66 -11.99
C ALA A 102 21.96 8.05 -11.62
N ALA A 103 21.99 7.09 -10.70
CA ALA A 103 23.20 6.33 -10.34
C ALA A 103 23.51 5.18 -11.32
N GLY A 104 22.68 4.96 -12.34
CA GLY A 104 22.85 3.91 -13.34
C GLY A 104 22.32 2.52 -12.92
N VAL A 105 21.62 2.43 -11.79
CA VAL A 105 21.00 1.19 -11.30
C VAL A 105 19.74 0.87 -12.12
N PRO A 106 19.59 -0.35 -12.67
CA PRO A 106 18.42 -0.74 -13.45
C PRO A 106 17.11 -0.55 -12.69
N ALA A 107 16.08 -0.04 -13.38
CA ALA A 107 14.75 0.18 -12.80
C ALA A 107 14.17 -1.08 -12.15
N ASN A 108 14.36 -2.25 -12.78
CA ASN A 108 13.89 -3.53 -12.26
C ASN A 108 14.54 -4.00 -10.94
N GLU A 109 15.57 -3.32 -10.44
CA GLU A 109 16.20 -3.62 -9.14
C GLU A 109 15.62 -2.77 -7.99
N TRP A 110 15.06 -1.60 -8.28
CA TRP A 110 14.47 -0.69 -7.27
C TRP A 110 12.95 -0.48 -7.44
N CYS A 111 12.36 -1.05 -8.48
CA CYS A 111 10.92 -1.30 -8.57
C CYS A 111 10.60 -2.66 -7.94
N ILE A 112 10.01 -2.63 -6.75
CA ILE A 112 9.53 -3.80 -6.03
C ILE A 112 8.24 -4.31 -6.68
N TYR A 113 8.22 -5.58 -7.05
CA TYR A 113 7.06 -6.29 -7.56
C TYR A 113 6.23 -6.80 -6.39
N LYS A 114 5.17 -6.06 -6.04
CA LYS A 114 4.17 -6.49 -5.05
C LYS A 114 3.03 -7.20 -5.79
N LEU A 115 2.94 -8.52 -5.62
CA LEU A 115 2.04 -9.37 -6.42
C LEU A 115 1.19 -10.26 -5.51
N GLN A 116 -0.04 -10.53 -5.96
CA GLN A 116 -0.91 -11.48 -5.27
C GLN A 116 -0.29 -12.88 -5.29
N ALA A 117 -0.13 -13.50 -4.12
CA ALA A 117 0.49 -14.83 -3.99
C ALA A 117 -0.34 -15.92 -4.70
N THR A 118 -1.63 -15.69 -4.92
CA THR A 118 -2.48 -16.58 -5.73
C THR A 118 -2.12 -16.61 -7.20
N TRP A 119 -1.41 -15.62 -7.73
CA TRP A 119 -1.00 -15.59 -9.13
C TRP A 119 0.10 -16.61 -9.42
N TRP A 120 1.06 -16.76 -8.50
CA TRP A 120 2.15 -17.73 -8.55
C TRP A 120 2.44 -18.20 -7.13
N ARG A 121 2.03 -19.42 -6.81
CA ARG A 121 1.91 -19.93 -5.43
C ARG A 121 3.22 -20.41 -4.86
N THR A 122 4.17 -20.78 -5.73
CA THR A 122 5.50 -21.23 -5.33
C THR A 122 6.58 -20.46 -6.09
N PRO A 123 7.82 -20.40 -5.54
CA PRO A 123 8.96 -19.86 -6.26
C PRO A 123 9.15 -20.53 -7.62
N GLU A 124 8.98 -21.85 -7.73
CA GLU A 124 9.19 -22.58 -8.98
C GLU A 124 8.22 -22.13 -10.07
N GLU A 125 6.95 -21.85 -9.72
CA GLU A 125 5.98 -21.28 -10.66
C GLU A 125 6.37 -19.87 -11.11
N PHE A 126 6.84 -19.04 -10.19
CA PHE A 126 7.28 -17.67 -10.46
C PHE A 126 8.55 -17.62 -11.32
N GLU A 127 9.54 -18.44 -10.97
CA GLU A 127 10.83 -18.57 -11.66
C GLU A 127 10.70 -19.26 -13.04
N ALA A 128 9.58 -19.95 -13.28
CA ALA A 128 9.29 -20.50 -14.60
C ALA A 128 8.88 -19.42 -15.62
N LEU A 129 8.53 -18.21 -15.17
CA LEU A 129 8.03 -17.16 -16.05
C LEU A 129 9.13 -16.62 -17.00
N PRO A 130 8.81 -16.36 -18.28
CA PRO A 130 9.80 -15.88 -19.25
C PRO A 130 10.54 -14.60 -18.80
N TRP A 131 9.81 -13.65 -18.23
CA TRP A 131 10.36 -12.37 -17.77
C TRP A 131 11.24 -12.52 -16.52
N VAL A 132 10.90 -13.41 -15.59
CA VAL A 132 11.73 -13.71 -14.40
C VAL A 132 13.03 -14.39 -14.83
N ARG A 133 12.94 -15.37 -15.74
CA ARG A 133 14.14 -16.03 -16.32
C ARG A 133 15.02 -15.05 -17.08
N ASP A 134 14.44 -14.08 -17.77
CA ASP A 134 15.19 -13.02 -18.43
C ASP A 134 15.87 -12.08 -17.42
N ALA A 135 15.18 -11.70 -16.34
CA ALA A 135 15.75 -10.88 -15.28
C ALA A 135 16.98 -11.54 -14.67
N PHE A 136 16.87 -12.80 -14.24
CA PHE A 136 17.98 -13.52 -13.61
C PHE A 136 19.15 -13.77 -14.57
N ARG A 137 18.88 -14.10 -15.84
CA ARG A 137 19.95 -14.23 -16.85
C ARG A 137 20.64 -12.89 -17.16
N SER A 138 19.93 -11.79 -17.02
CA SER A 138 20.46 -10.44 -17.22
C SER A 138 21.17 -9.89 -15.98
N GLY A 139 21.26 -10.66 -14.89
CA GLY A 139 21.88 -10.25 -13.64
C GLY A 139 21.04 -9.28 -12.80
N ILE A 140 19.77 -9.08 -13.14
CA ILE A 140 18.85 -8.20 -12.40
C ILE A 140 18.48 -8.88 -11.08
N GLN A 141 18.70 -8.18 -9.97
CA GLN A 141 18.20 -8.59 -8.65
C GLN A 141 16.78 -8.09 -8.48
N LEU A 142 15.79 -8.95 -8.74
CA LEU A 142 14.40 -8.60 -8.50
C LEU A 142 14.15 -8.39 -7.00
N ALA A 143 13.26 -7.45 -6.69
CA ALA A 143 12.68 -7.29 -5.36
C ALA A 143 11.20 -7.66 -5.40
N TYR A 144 10.80 -8.64 -4.59
CA TYR A 144 9.48 -9.26 -4.63
C TYR A 144 8.80 -9.25 -3.26
N ILE A 145 7.49 -8.97 -3.25
CA ILE A 145 6.62 -9.07 -2.08
C ILE A 145 5.37 -9.89 -2.48
N PRO A 146 5.23 -11.14 -2.01
CA PRO A 146 3.97 -11.88 -2.13
C PRO A 146 2.92 -11.31 -1.15
N VAL A 147 1.71 -11.09 -1.67
CA VAL A 147 0.54 -10.62 -0.91
C VAL A 147 -0.40 -11.79 -0.66
N TYR A 148 -0.70 -12.07 0.62
CA TYR A 148 -1.60 -13.12 1.07
C TYR A 148 -2.90 -12.53 1.60
N ASN A 149 -4.03 -12.99 1.07
CA ASN A 149 -5.37 -12.59 1.49
C ASN A 149 -6.09 -13.75 2.21
N PRO A 150 -7.01 -13.50 3.15
CA PRO A 150 -7.71 -14.56 3.87
C PRO A 150 -8.45 -15.57 2.98
N ILE A 151 -8.90 -15.13 1.80
CA ILE A 151 -9.59 -16.01 0.85
C ILE A 151 -8.67 -17.07 0.23
N ASP A 152 -7.35 -16.85 0.30
CA ASP A 152 -6.34 -17.69 -0.32
C ASP A 152 -6.17 -19.02 0.42
N GLU A 153 -6.34 -19.03 1.75
CA GLU A 153 -6.26 -20.21 2.64
C GLU A 153 -7.22 -21.32 2.25
N ALA A 154 -8.38 -20.98 1.67
CA ALA A 154 -9.34 -21.96 1.21
C ALA A 154 -8.93 -22.60 -0.14
N ALA A 155 -7.98 -22.00 -0.86
CA ALA A 155 -7.67 -22.37 -2.24
C ALA A 155 -6.33 -23.09 -2.40
N TRP A 156 -5.37 -22.89 -1.48
CA TRP A 156 -4.04 -23.51 -1.54
C TRP A 156 -3.27 -23.41 -0.22
N ASP A 157 -2.16 -24.15 -0.11
CA ASP A 157 -1.26 -24.12 1.08
C ASP A 157 -0.38 -22.86 1.06
N THR A 158 -0.94 -21.77 1.54
CA THR A 158 -0.34 -20.44 1.71
C THR A 158 0.92 -20.48 2.58
N LEU A 159 0.95 -21.28 3.64
CA LEU A 159 2.09 -21.39 4.55
C LEU A 159 3.30 -22.02 3.85
N ASN A 160 3.08 -23.08 3.07
CA ASN A 160 4.14 -23.67 2.27
C ASN A 160 4.63 -22.70 1.17
N GLY A 161 3.71 -21.94 0.56
CA GLY A 161 4.06 -20.86 -0.37
C GLY A 161 4.97 -19.81 0.26
N LEU A 162 4.57 -19.28 1.42
CA LEU A 162 5.36 -18.30 2.18
C LEU A 162 6.75 -18.86 2.51
N LYS A 163 6.82 -20.08 3.06
CA LYS A 163 8.10 -20.73 3.37
C LYS A 163 8.98 -20.92 2.13
N GLY A 164 8.39 -21.18 0.97
CA GLY A 164 9.09 -21.24 -0.30
C GLY A 164 9.72 -19.90 -0.66
N PHE A 165 8.91 -18.84 -0.73
CA PHE A 165 9.38 -17.50 -1.10
C PHE A 165 10.40 -16.92 -0.12
N LEU A 166 10.23 -17.12 1.19
CA LEU A 166 11.18 -16.66 2.22
C LEU A 166 12.59 -17.28 2.09
N ARG A 167 12.77 -18.35 1.31
CA ARG A 167 14.09 -18.96 1.04
C ARG A 167 14.80 -18.37 -0.17
N THR A 168 14.12 -17.53 -0.94
CA THR A 168 14.66 -16.93 -2.16
C THR A 168 15.45 -15.67 -1.83
N ASN A 169 16.42 -15.32 -2.67
CA ASN A 169 17.23 -14.10 -2.50
C ASN A 169 16.57 -12.83 -3.07
N TYR A 170 15.42 -12.95 -3.72
CA TYR A 170 14.65 -11.85 -4.31
C TYR A 170 13.38 -11.50 -3.53
N THR A 171 12.95 -12.35 -2.59
CA THR A 171 11.82 -12.02 -1.70
C THR A 171 12.31 -11.18 -0.54
N ILE A 172 11.89 -9.92 -0.49
CA ILE A 172 12.39 -8.94 0.48
C ILE A 172 11.44 -8.72 1.66
N SER A 173 10.17 -9.09 1.51
CA SER A 173 9.12 -8.98 2.54
C SER A 173 7.95 -9.87 2.16
N ALA A 174 6.93 -9.95 3.01
CA ALA A 174 5.62 -10.54 2.69
C ALA A 174 4.52 -9.63 3.25
N GLU A 175 3.42 -9.49 2.50
CA GLU A 175 2.22 -8.78 2.97
C GLU A 175 1.15 -9.79 3.36
N ILE A 176 0.69 -9.74 4.60
CA ILE A 176 -0.27 -10.68 5.17
C ILE A 176 -1.48 -9.89 5.64
N GLU A 177 -2.63 -10.07 4.97
CA GLU A 177 -3.83 -9.29 5.25
C GLU A 177 -4.62 -9.86 6.46
N LEU A 178 -4.35 -9.33 7.65
CA LEU A 178 -4.95 -9.76 8.92
C LEU A 178 -6.18 -8.92 9.29
N TYR A 179 -7.24 -9.57 9.76
CA TYR A 179 -8.50 -8.93 10.15
C TYR A 179 -8.87 -9.16 11.62
N SER A 180 -8.39 -10.24 12.24
CA SER A 180 -8.68 -10.59 13.62
C SER A 180 -7.55 -11.43 14.23
N PRO A 181 -7.40 -11.46 15.57
CA PRO A 181 -6.62 -12.48 16.24
C PRO A 181 -7.07 -13.88 15.82
N ASN A 182 -6.12 -14.79 15.61
CA ASN A 182 -6.40 -16.17 15.20
C ASN A 182 -7.20 -16.27 13.89
N GLY A 183 -7.12 -15.24 13.04
CA GLY A 183 -7.75 -15.22 11.72
C GLY A 183 -7.15 -16.24 10.75
N PRO A 184 -7.70 -16.36 9.53
CA PRO A 184 -7.29 -17.38 8.56
C PRO A 184 -5.77 -17.40 8.28
N LEU A 185 -5.11 -16.24 8.23
CA LEU A 185 -3.68 -16.11 7.97
C LEU A 185 -2.79 -16.14 9.23
N GLN A 186 -3.32 -16.49 10.41
CA GLN A 186 -2.56 -16.45 11.66
C GLN A 186 -1.30 -17.31 11.60
N GLN A 187 -1.35 -18.47 10.94
CA GLN A 187 -0.20 -19.37 10.82
C GLN A 187 0.97 -18.74 10.05
N LEU A 188 0.69 -17.86 9.08
CA LEU A 188 1.71 -17.12 8.34
C LEU A 188 2.37 -16.08 9.25
N LEU A 189 1.57 -15.33 10.02
CA LEU A 189 2.08 -14.37 10.99
C LEU A 189 2.95 -15.05 12.05
N ASP A 190 2.48 -16.15 12.63
CA ASP A 190 3.21 -16.91 13.65
C ASP A 190 4.54 -17.46 13.10
N HIS A 191 4.55 -17.90 11.84
CA HIS A 191 5.77 -18.32 11.18
C HIS A 191 6.78 -17.18 11.08
N VAL A 192 6.37 -16.01 10.57
CA VAL A 192 7.26 -14.84 10.42
C VAL A 192 7.77 -14.35 11.77
N LYS A 193 6.92 -14.32 12.80
CA LYS A 193 7.32 -13.95 14.18
C LYS A 193 8.31 -14.93 14.81
N GLY A 194 8.24 -16.21 14.42
CA GLY A 194 9.16 -17.24 14.90
C GLY A 194 10.54 -17.19 14.24
N LEU A 195 10.73 -16.36 13.22
CA LEU A 195 12.03 -16.17 12.58
C LEU A 195 12.85 -15.16 13.39
N ASP A 196 14.07 -15.55 13.76
CA ASP A 196 15.02 -14.70 14.47
C ASP A 196 15.61 -13.67 13.49
N TYR A 197 14.95 -12.53 13.38
CA TYR A 197 15.43 -11.40 12.61
C TYR A 197 16.27 -10.48 13.50
N SER A 198 17.57 -10.79 13.60
CA SER A 198 18.53 -9.88 14.22
C SER A 198 18.64 -8.58 13.41
N ASN A 199 18.06 -7.49 13.93
CA ASN A 199 18.45 -6.08 13.71
C ASN A 199 18.70 -5.59 12.27
N GLU A 200 17.68 -5.30 11.47
CA GLU A 200 17.77 -4.21 10.46
C GLU A 200 16.41 -3.49 10.32
N ALA A 201 16.32 -2.27 10.87
CA ALA A 201 15.12 -1.45 10.82
C ALA A 201 15.24 -0.37 9.73
N PHE A 202 14.28 -0.33 8.81
CA PHE A 202 14.10 0.78 7.86
C PHE A 202 12.98 1.71 8.34
N ARG A 203 13.19 3.03 8.22
CA ARG A 203 12.29 4.09 8.70
C ARG A 203 11.87 5.01 7.55
N THR A 204 10.56 5.22 7.35
CA THR A 204 10.00 6.30 6.49
C THR A 204 8.60 6.76 6.97
N SER A 205 8.09 7.91 6.48
CA SER A 205 6.94 8.70 7.00
C SER A 205 6.13 9.50 5.93
N GLY A 206 4.82 9.76 6.15
CA GLY A 206 3.89 10.74 5.48
C GLY A 206 2.86 10.12 4.48
N ILE A 207 1.62 10.60 4.16
CA ILE A 207 0.83 11.87 4.31
C ILE A 207 -0.71 11.67 4.00
N PHE A 208 -1.57 12.57 4.55
CA PHE A 208 -2.98 13.08 4.29
C PHE A 208 -4.19 12.30 3.68
N PHE A 209 -5.40 12.61 4.20
CA PHE A 209 -6.73 12.33 3.61
C PHE A 209 -7.76 13.47 3.80
N ASP A 210 -8.68 13.64 2.84
CA ASP A 210 -9.83 14.56 2.80
C ASP A 210 -11.16 13.78 2.92
N THR A 211 -12.12 14.32 3.67
CA THR A 211 -13.41 13.66 3.97
C THR A 211 -14.54 13.99 2.99
N ALA A 212 -14.36 14.90 2.03
CA ALA A 212 -15.36 15.29 1.03
C ALA A 212 -16.80 15.53 1.62
N ASN A 213 -17.83 15.36 0.79
CA ASN A 213 -19.23 15.82 1.01
C ASN A 213 -20.09 14.98 1.99
N TYR A 214 -19.52 14.20 2.89
CA TYR A 214 -20.32 13.49 3.90
C TYR A 214 -20.40 14.23 5.22
N SER A 215 -21.62 14.33 5.73
CA SER A 215 -21.84 14.46 7.17
C SER A 215 -21.48 13.12 7.81
N LEU A 216 -20.24 12.99 8.28
CA LEU A 216 -19.90 11.89 9.18
C LEU A 216 -20.73 12.01 10.46
N PRO A 217 -21.20 10.90 11.05
CA PRO A 217 -21.72 10.96 12.40
C PRO A 217 -20.64 11.56 13.31
N ALA A 218 -21.05 12.34 14.32
CA ALA A 218 -20.12 12.99 15.25
C ALA A 218 -19.16 11.97 15.91
N ASP A 219 -19.59 10.72 16.01
CA ASP A 219 -18.75 9.56 16.26
C ASP A 219 -18.82 8.58 15.08
N ILE A 220 -17.72 8.45 14.34
CA ILE A 220 -17.56 7.46 13.27
C ILE A 220 -17.35 6.04 13.81
N ARG A 221 -17.17 5.89 15.13
CA ARG A 221 -17.04 4.60 15.80
C ARG A 221 -18.36 4.21 16.43
N VAL A 222 -18.75 2.96 16.23
CA VAL A 222 -19.92 2.37 16.87
C VAL A 222 -19.50 1.02 17.42
N LYS A 223 -19.54 0.86 18.75
CA LYS A 223 -19.20 -0.39 19.44
C LYS A 223 -17.83 -0.97 19.02
N ASN A 224 -16.79 -0.13 19.04
CA ASN A 224 -15.42 -0.44 18.59
C ASN A 224 -15.24 -0.74 17.09
N SER A 225 -16.31 -0.77 16.28
CA SER A 225 -16.20 -0.76 14.82
C SER A 225 -16.11 0.67 14.29
N VAL A 226 -15.75 0.84 13.02
CA VAL A 226 -15.68 2.15 12.34
C VAL A 226 -16.40 2.12 11.00
N TYR A 227 -17.06 3.23 10.65
CA TYR A 227 -17.64 3.39 9.32
C TYR A 227 -16.56 3.52 8.25
N VAL A 228 -16.72 2.77 7.16
CA VAL A 228 -15.89 2.87 5.98
C VAL A 228 -16.72 3.12 4.73
N PHE A 229 -16.07 3.67 3.72
CA PHE A 229 -16.62 3.92 2.41
C PHE A 229 -16.10 2.85 1.45
N GLN A 230 -17.00 2.31 0.63
CA GLN A 230 -16.65 1.43 -0.49
C GLN A 230 -17.26 2.03 -1.75
N ASP A 231 -16.60 1.86 -2.88
CA ASP A 231 -17.11 2.34 -4.17
C ASP A 231 -18.53 1.81 -4.43
N ASN A 232 -19.41 2.72 -4.86
CA ASN A 232 -20.83 2.49 -5.10
C ASN A 232 -21.59 1.85 -3.92
N LYS A 233 -21.18 2.16 -2.68
CA LYS A 233 -21.88 1.67 -1.49
C LYS A 233 -22.07 2.76 -0.46
N ALA A 234 -23.20 2.66 0.25
CA ALA A 234 -23.43 3.46 1.44
C ALA A 234 -22.36 3.15 2.51
N PRO A 235 -21.99 4.13 3.35
CA PRO A 235 -21.06 3.88 4.45
C PRO A 235 -21.57 2.76 5.35
N ALA A 236 -20.71 1.82 5.67
CA ALA A 236 -21.04 0.66 6.47
C ALA A 236 -19.97 0.46 7.55
N LEU A 237 -20.34 -0.14 8.68
CA LEU A 237 -19.37 -0.51 9.71
C LEU A 237 -18.46 -1.63 9.17
N LEU A 238 -17.17 -1.59 9.47
CA LEU A 238 -16.22 -2.65 9.10
C LEU A 238 -16.76 -4.05 9.47
N ASP A 239 -17.30 -4.21 10.67
CA ASP A 239 -17.82 -5.48 11.17
C ASP A 239 -18.99 -6.01 10.33
N SER A 240 -19.76 -5.11 9.68
CA SER A 240 -20.87 -5.51 8.81
C SER A 240 -20.41 -6.05 7.45
N ILE A 241 -19.15 -5.84 7.08
CA ILE A 241 -18.59 -6.21 5.77
C ILE A 241 -17.40 -7.16 5.86
N VAL A 242 -16.87 -7.44 7.06
CA VAL A 242 -15.69 -8.31 7.26
C VAL A 242 -15.94 -9.76 6.83
N GLY A 243 -17.18 -10.24 6.98
CA GLY A 243 -17.58 -11.58 6.56
C GLY A 243 -16.72 -12.67 7.19
N ASN A 244 -16.31 -13.66 6.38
CA ASN A 244 -15.51 -14.81 6.82
C ASN A 244 -14.01 -14.50 6.99
N LYS A 245 -13.59 -13.23 6.86
CA LYS A 245 -12.19 -12.83 7.04
C LYS A 245 -11.81 -12.70 8.52
N SER A 246 -12.80 -12.60 9.40
CA SER A 246 -12.64 -12.58 10.85
C SER A 246 -13.31 -13.79 11.48
N VAL A 247 -12.75 -14.28 12.60
CA VAL A 247 -13.28 -15.44 13.34
C VAL A 247 -14.50 -15.13 14.20
N ASP A 248 -14.63 -13.88 14.66
CA ASP A 248 -15.70 -13.42 15.55
C ASP A 248 -16.62 -12.37 14.92
N GLY A 249 -16.37 -12.03 13.65
CA GLY A 249 -17.11 -11.02 12.91
C GLY A 249 -16.72 -9.58 13.26
N HIS A 250 -15.68 -9.37 14.08
CA HIS A 250 -15.11 -8.06 14.34
C HIS A 250 -13.87 -7.82 13.46
N ASP A 251 -13.75 -6.63 12.88
CA ASP A 251 -12.56 -6.22 12.13
C ASP A 251 -11.64 -5.37 13.03
N TYR A 252 -10.57 -5.99 13.49
CA TYR A 252 -9.64 -5.40 14.44
C TYR A 252 -8.67 -4.40 13.79
N ARG A 253 -8.72 -4.17 12.47
CA ARG A 253 -7.78 -3.26 11.78
C ARG A 253 -7.92 -1.79 12.19
N SER A 254 -8.96 -1.45 12.97
CA SER A 254 -9.12 -0.13 13.60
C SER A 254 -8.75 -0.10 15.11
N ASP A 255 -8.41 -1.25 15.68
CA ASP A 255 -7.94 -1.43 17.05
C ASP A 255 -6.41 -1.29 17.11
N PHE A 256 -5.99 -0.13 17.63
CA PHE A 256 -4.58 0.19 17.75
C PHE A 256 -3.85 -0.68 18.79
N ALA A 257 -4.53 -1.12 19.85
CA ALA A 257 -3.87 -1.98 20.85
C ALA A 257 -3.47 -3.32 20.22
N TRP A 258 -4.38 -3.92 19.45
CA TRP A 258 -4.11 -5.14 18.70
C TRP A 258 -2.99 -4.95 17.66
N ILE A 259 -3.00 -3.85 16.90
CA ILE A 259 -1.94 -3.55 15.92
C ILE A 259 -0.56 -3.48 16.61
N LEU A 260 -0.48 -2.82 17.77
CA LEU A 260 0.76 -2.73 18.54
C LEU A 260 1.23 -4.09 19.08
N GLU A 261 0.31 -4.90 19.60
CA GLU A 261 0.59 -6.26 20.11
C GLU A 261 0.99 -7.24 19.00
N THR A 262 0.64 -6.92 17.76
CA THR A 262 1.04 -7.72 16.59
C THR A 262 2.54 -7.65 16.36
N GLY A 263 3.28 -6.68 16.95
CA GLY A 263 4.74 -6.65 16.88
C GLY A 263 5.29 -6.18 15.53
N PHE A 264 4.49 -5.44 14.76
CA PHE A 264 4.95 -4.80 13.54
C PHE A 264 6.02 -3.74 13.85
N ASN A 265 7.11 -3.72 13.08
CA ASN A 265 8.14 -2.69 13.20
C ASN A 265 7.71 -1.34 12.61
N TRP A 266 6.67 -1.35 11.77
CA TRP A 266 6.12 -0.20 11.06
C TRP A 266 4.61 -0.29 10.90
N VAL A 267 3.94 0.87 10.93
CA VAL A 267 2.51 0.99 10.64
C VAL A 267 2.34 2.15 9.67
N ILE A 268 1.77 1.86 8.50
CA ILE A 268 1.37 2.88 7.51
C ILE A 268 -0.15 3.11 7.62
N THR A 269 -0.58 4.34 7.39
CA THR A 269 -1.99 4.69 7.43
C THR A 269 -2.27 5.86 6.50
N ASP A 270 -3.43 5.83 5.86
CA ASP A 270 -3.90 6.90 4.96
C ASP A 270 -4.26 8.18 5.72
N THR A 271 -4.43 8.12 7.06
CA THR A 271 -4.84 9.26 7.91
C THR A 271 -3.81 9.56 9.01
N PRO A 272 -2.53 9.81 8.67
CA PRO A 272 -1.45 9.87 9.65
C PRO A 272 -1.65 10.98 10.68
N ASP A 273 -2.24 12.12 10.33
CA ASP A 273 -2.48 13.24 11.25
C ASP A 273 -3.56 12.95 12.29
N GLU A 274 -4.62 12.25 11.89
CA GLU A 274 -5.68 11.85 12.82
C GLU A 274 -5.13 10.82 13.82
N TRP A 275 -4.34 9.87 13.34
CA TRP A 275 -3.64 8.93 14.21
C TRP A 275 -2.66 9.65 15.13
N ASP A 276 -1.88 10.59 14.60
CA ASP A 276 -0.95 11.38 15.36
C ASP A 276 -1.62 12.16 16.51
N ARG A 277 -2.74 12.83 16.21
CA ARG A 277 -3.57 13.54 17.19
C ARG A 277 -4.10 12.59 18.27
N ARG A 278 -4.71 11.47 17.86
CA ARG A 278 -5.24 10.46 18.80
C ARG A 278 -4.17 9.87 19.71
N LEU A 279 -3.00 9.57 19.15
CA LEU A 279 -1.88 9.03 19.92
C LEU A 279 -1.35 10.05 20.92
N ARG A 280 -1.32 11.35 20.59
CA ARG A 280 -1.01 12.39 21.58
C ARG A 280 -2.02 12.43 22.71
N GLU A 281 -3.31 12.47 22.39
CA GLU A 281 -4.40 12.56 23.37
C GLU A 281 -4.39 11.37 24.34
N GLN A 282 -4.01 10.19 23.86
CA GLN A 282 -3.90 8.97 24.67
C GLN A 282 -2.57 8.85 25.43
N GLY A 283 -1.64 9.80 25.30
CA GLY A 283 -0.29 9.71 25.86
C GLY A 283 0.57 8.60 25.23
N ARG A 284 0.19 8.12 24.03
CA ARG A 284 0.81 7.00 23.29
C ARG A 284 1.71 7.45 22.13
N ARG A 285 1.81 8.76 21.84
CA ARG A 285 2.73 9.29 20.80
C ARG A 285 4.21 9.11 21.16
N ASN A 286 4.54 9.04 22.44
CA ASN A 286 5.92 8.76 22.82
C ASN A 286 6.26 7.31 22.49
N VAL A 287 7.12 7.18 21.48
CA VAL A 287 7.74 5.95 20.95
C VAL A 287 8.41 5.07 22.02
N LYS A 288 8.49 5.53 23.28
CA LYS A 288 8.81 4.73 24.48
C LYS A 288 7.99 3.45 24.62
N ARG A 289 6.76 3.38 24.09
CA ARG A 289 5.94 2.13 24.05
C ARG A 289 6.08 1.30 22.78
N LEU A 290 6.55 1.90 21.69
CA LEU A 290 6.72 1.26 20.38
C LEU A 290 8.11 0.63 20.21
N PHE A 291 9.11 1.09 20.97
CA PHE A 291 10.49 0.59 20.96
C PHE A 291 10.87 -0.20 22.21
N ALA A 292 9.95 -0.36 23.17
CA ALA A 292 10.15 -1.39 24.17
C ALA A 292 9.87 -2.72 23.46
N ASP A 293 10.90 -3.54 23.30
CA ASP A 293 10.87 -4.99 23.12
C ASP A 293 10.03 -5.74 24.19
N GLY A 294 9.10 -5.05 24.86
CA GLY A 294 8.37 -5.52 26.03
C GLY A 294 9.23 -5.68 27.28
N GLN A 295 10.55 -5.46 27.25
CA GLN A 295 11.45 -5.87 28.33
C GLN A 295 12.18 -4.73 29.02
N HIS A 296 12.54 -3.62 28.34
CA HIS A 296 13.31 -2.54 28.97
C HIS A 296 12.84 -1.11 28.66
N ALA A 297 13.03 -0.19 29.62
CA ALA A 297 12.77 1.24 29.46
C ALA A 297 13.96 1.96 28.79
N ILE A 298 13.68 2.85 27.83
CA ILE A 298 14.70 3.55 27.04
C ILE A 298 15.32 4.74 27.81
N ASP A 299 16.62 4.94 27.58
CA ASP A 299 17.47 6.03 28.06
C ASP A 299 16.86 7.43 27.82
N GLN A 300 16.84 8.24 28.89
CA GLN A 300 16.27 9.60 28.91
C GLN A 300 17.01 10.57 27.98
N ALA A 301 18.25 10.28 27.57
CA ALA A 301 19.01 11.15 26.67
C ALA A 301 18.39 11.30 25.26
N LEU A 302 17.57 10.33 24.81
CA LEU A 302 16.90 10.36 23.51
C LEU A 302 15.60 11.18 23.48
N GLU A 303 15.09 11.58 24.65
CA GLU A 303 13.81 12.32 24.81
C GLU A 303 13.85 13.74 24.23
N ALA A 304 15.05 14.32 24.03
CA ALA A 304 15.23 15.70 23.61
C ALA A 304 15.52 15.91 22.11
N GLY A 305 15.71 14.84 21.32
CA GLY A 305 16.42 14.94 20.03
C GLY A 305 15.58 15.08 18.75
N TRP A 306 14.30 14.71 18.75
CA TRP A 306 13.68 14.26 17.47
C TRP A 306 12.68 15.24 16.83
N TYR A 307 12.27 16.30 17.53
CA TYR A 307 11.39 17.34 16.97
C TYR A 307 11.74 18.73 17.52
N ARG A 308 12.62 19.46 16.82
CA ARG A 308 12.54 20.93 16.82
C ARG A 308 11.82 21.36 15.55
N ARG A 309 10.53 21.71 15.66
CA ARG A 309 9.85 22.51 14.63
C ARG A 309 10.62 23.83 14.53
N ARG A 310 11.32 24.07 13.43
CA ARG A 310 11.72 25.45 13.07
C ARG A 310 10.48 26.11 12.49
N HIS A 311 10.05 27.22 13.06
CA HIS A 311 8.94 27.99 12.50
C HIS A 311 9.49 28.89 11.39
N ALA A 312 8.69 29.20 10.36
CA ALA A 312 9.10 30.08 9.25
C ALA A 312 9.56 31.48 9.69
N LYS A 313 9.20 31.91 10.91
CA LYS A 313 9.68 33.12 11.59
C LYS A 313 11.15 33.06 12.06
N ASP A 314 11.79 31.89 12.00
CA ASP A 314 13.19 31.70 12.37
C ASP A 314 14.15 31.90 11.17
N PHE A 315 13.62 32.33 10.01
CA PHE A 315 14.39 32.60 8.78
C PHE A 315 14.47 34.09 8.39
N SER A 316 13.98 35.00 9.23
CA SER A 316 14.26 36.44 9.06
C SER A 316 15.46 36.82 9.92
N GLY A 317 16.65 36.62 9.36
CA GLY A 317 17.91 37.24 9.75
C GLY A 317 18.57 37.78 8.49
#